data_AF-A0AAU1UVE8-F1
#
_entry.id   AF-A0AAU1UVE8-F1
#
_cell.length_a   1.000
_cell.length_b   1.000
_cell.length_c   1.000
_cell.angle_alpha   90.00
_cell.angle_beta   90.00
_cell.angle_gamma   90.00
#
_symmetry.space_group_name_H-M   'P 1'
#
loop_
_entity.id
_entity.type
_entity.pdbx_description
1 polymer ?
#
loop_
_entity_poly.entity_id
_entity_poly.type
_entity_poly.pdbx_seq_one_letter_code
_entity_poly.pdbx_strand_id
1 'polypeptide(L)' 'MLSDVDRDIVRLANDPQFPCWLAQIKAIGGCAHPVYLSGSTITRDAVTGEVLSSYSMDGEPGRSR' A
#
# COMPACT_ATOMS: atom_id res chain seq x y z
N MET A 1 23.58 24.18 -7.20
CA MET A 1 22.38 23.70 -7.93
C MET A 1 22.22 22.23 -7.57
N LEU A 2 21.02 21.79 -7.17
CA LEU A 2 20.77 20.38 -6.84
C LEU A 2 20.90 19.51 -8.11
N SER A 3 21.38 18.28 -7.94
CA SER A 3 21.35 17.29 -9.02
C SER A 3 19.90 16.88 -9.33
N ASP A 4 19.67 16.23 -10.47
CA ASP A 4 18.32 15.76 -10.83
C ASP A 4 17.83 14.69 -9.85
N VAL A 5 18.74 13.82 -9.36
CA VAL A 5 18.43 12.83 -8.33
C VAL A 5 17.99 13.50 -7.03
N ASP A 6 18.73 14.51 -6.57
CA ASP A 6 18.37 15.22 -5.33
C ASP A 6 17.00 15.91 -5.46
N ARG A 7 16.70 16.45 -6.64
CA ARG A 7 15.40 17.09 -6.91
C ARG A 7 14.25 16.08 -6.87
N ASP A 8 14.45 14.88 -7.41
CA ASP A 8 13.43 13.84 -7.41
C ASP A 8 13.23 13.24 -6.02
N ILE A 9 14.29 13.09 -5.23
CA ILE A 9 14.18 12.70 -3.82
C ILE A 9 13.34 13.73 -3.05
N VAL A 10 13.63 15.02 -3.23
CA VAL A 10 12.86 16.09 -2.57
C VAL A 10 11.39 16.07 -3.00
N ARG A 11 11.10 15.86 -4.29
CA ARG A 11 9.71 15.74 -4.77
C ARG A 11 8.99 14.57 -4.14
N LEU A 12 9.59 13.38 -4.16
CA LEU A 12 9.00 12.17 -3.60
C LEU A 12 8.76 12.31 -2.09
N ALA A 13 9.71 12.88 -1.35
CA ALA A 13 9.60 13.06 0.10
C ALA A 13 8.50 14.06 0.51
N ASN A 14 8.12 14.98 -0.38
CA ASN A 14 7.04 15.94 -0.15
C ASN A 14 5.66 15.45 -0.64
N ASP A 15 5.58 14.25 -1.24
CA ASP A 15 4.31 13.69 -1.69
C ASP A 15 3.42 13.31 -0.48
N PRO A 16 2.14 13.74 -0.42
CA PRO A 16 1.24 13.38 0.68
C PRO A 16 1.07 11.86 0.90
N GLN A 17 1.25 11.05 -0.14
CA GLN A 17 1.17 9.59 -0.08
C GLN A 17 2.51 8.93 0.31
N PHE A 18 3.59 9.70 0.45
CA PHE A 18 4.92 9.19 0.81
C PHE A 18 4.94 8.31 2.07
N PRO A 19 4.24 8.64 3.17
CA PRO A 19 4.23 7.78 4.36
C PRO A 19 3.65 6.38 4.09
N CYS A 20 2.59 6.30 3.28
CA CYS A 20 1.98 5.02 2.91
C CYS A 20 2.91 4.22 2.00
N TRP A 21 3.48 4.85 0.97
CA TRP A 21 4.47 4.23 0.10
C TRP A 21 5.67 3.69 0.90
N LEU A 22 6.20 4.47 1.85
CA LEU A 22 7.32 4.05 2.69
C LEU A 22 6.95 2.84 3.56
N ALA A 23 5.72 2.80 4.09
CA ALA A 23 5.22 1.66 4.84
C ALA A 23 5.14 0.39 3.97
N GLN A 24 4.70 0.50 2.71
CA GLN A 24 4.68 -0.61 1.76
C GLN A 24 6.09 -1.12 1.45
N ILE A 25 7.05 -0.23 1.17
CA ILE A 25 8.45 -0.60 0.91
C ILE A 25 9.06 -1.34 2.12
N LYS A 26 8.75 -0.91 3.34
CA LYS A 26 9.18 -1.61 4.57
C LYS A 26 8.54 -2.99 4.70
N ALA A 27 7.24 -3.11 4.41
CA ALA A 27 6.50 -4.37 4.53
C ALA A 27 7.00 -5.45 3.55
N ILE A 28 7.42 -5.07 2.34
CA ILE A 28 7.97 -6.02 1.35
C ILE A 28 9.43 -6.43 1.65
N GLY A 29 10.08 -5.84 2.66
CA GLY A 29 11.39 -6.28 3.16
C GLY A 29 12.54 -6.21 2.15
N GLY A 30 12.46 -5.35 1.14
CA GLY A 30 13.48 -5.25 0.09
C GLY A 30 13.30 -6.20 -1.10
N CYS A 31 12.13 -6.85 -1.23
CA CYS A 31 11.79 -7.58 -2.45
C CYS A 31 11.80 -6.63 -3.66
N ALA A 32 12.63 -6.94 -4.67
CA ALA A 32 12.72 -6.14 -5.88
C ALA A 32 11.50 -6.31 -6.82
N HIS A 33 10.77 -7.41 -6.69
CA HIS A 33 9.63 -7.75 -7.55
C HIS A 33 8.46 -8.29 -6.71
N PRO A 34 7.79 -7.43 -5.92
CA PRO A 34 6.65 -7.85 -5.12
C PRO A 34 5.45 -8.17 -6.03
N VAL A 35 4.65 -9.15 -5.60
CA VAL A 35 3.35 -9.42 -6.23
C VAL A 35 2.32 -8.49 -5.59
N TYR A 36 1.72 -7.63 -6.40
CA TYR A 36 0.66 -6.72 -5.95
C TYR A 36 -0.69 -7.44 -6.02
N LEU A 37 -1.25 -7.80 -4.87
CA LEU A 37 -2.60 -8.37 -4.78
C LEU A 37 -3.65 -7.25 -4.85
N SER A 38 -4.85 -7.58 -5.33
CA SER A 38 -6.02 -6.70 -5.35
C SER A 38 -7.30 -7.46 -5.01
N GLY A 39 -8.30 -6.72 -4.52
CA GLY A 39 -9.61 -7.26 -4.18
C GLY A 39 -10.01 -7.02 -2.72
N SER A 40 -10.94 -7.84 -2.26
CA SER A 40 -11.49 -7.81 -0.91
C SER A 40 -11.58 -9.21 -0.32
N THR A 41 -11.62 -9.29 1.00
CA THR A 41 -11.85 -10.53 1.75
C THR A 41 -12.98 -10.33 2.74
N ILE A 42 -13.77 -11.39 2.95
CA ILE A 42 -14.83 -11.45 3.95
C ILE A 42 -14.64 -12.75 4.72
N THR A 43 -14.40 -12.63 6.02
CA THR A 43 -14.38 -13.76 6.95
C THR A 43 -15.78 -13.94 7.51
N ARG A 44 -16.32 -15.16 7.42
CA ARG A 44 -17.63 -15.50 7.99
C ARG A 44 -17.50 -16.59 9.05
N ASP A 45 -18.37 -16.54 10.05
CA ASP A 45 -18.57 -17.64 10.98
C ASP A 45 -19.12 -18.85 10.21
N ALA A 46 -18.52 -20.02 10.43
CA ALA A 46 -18.83 -21.22 9.67
C ALA A 46 -20.18 -21.85 10.05
N VAL A 47 -20.71 -21.55 11.25
CA VAL A 47 -21.94 -22.14 11.79
C VAL A 47 -23.12 -21.21 11.56
N THR A 48 -22.97 -19.91 11.82
CA THR A 48 -24.05 -18.92 11.73
C THR A 48 -24.07 -18.16 10.41
N GLY A 49 -22.95 -18.13 9.69
CA GLY A 49 -22.80 -17.34 8.45
C GLY A 49 -22.57 -15.85 8.68
N GLU A 50 -22.47 -15.41 9.94
CA GLU A 50 -22.23 -14.01 10.30
C GLU A 50 -20.88 -13.50 9.77
N VAL A 51 -20.79 -12.22 9.38
CA VAL A 51 -19.53 -11.61 8.94
C VAL A 51 -18.70 -11.23 10.17
N LEU A 52 -17.56 -11.90 10.34
CA LEU A 52 -16.60 -11.63 11.42
C LEU A 52 -15.65 -10.48 11.06
N SER A 53 -15.27 -10.37 9.79
CA SER A 53 -14.37 -9.32 9.31
C SER A 53 -14.57 -9.10 7.81
N SER A 54 -14.45 -7.85 7.39
CA SER A 54 -14.36 -7.48 5.98
C SER A 54 -13.15 -6.56 5.80
N TYR A 55 -12.41 -6.81 4.72
CA TYR A 55 -11.30 -5.96 4.32
C TYR A 55 -11.36 -5.76 2.82
N SER A 56 -11.29 -4.51 2.36
CA SER A 56 -11.20 -4.17 0.94
C SER A 56 -9.99 -3.28 0.72
N MET A 57 -9.31 -3.49 -0.41
CA MET A 57 -8.16 -2.69 -0.80
C MET A 57 -8.53 -1.50 -1.69
N ASP A 58 -9.81 -1.24 -1.96
CA ASP A 58 -10.27 -0.18 -2.88
C ASP A 58 -10.06 1.25 -2.34
N GLY A 59 -9.92 1.41 -1.02
CA GLY A 59 -9.67 2.69 -0.36
C GLY A 59 -8.24 2.87 0.13
N GLU A 60 -7.36 1.90 -0.09
CA GLU A 60 -6.02 1.94 0.46
C GLU A 60 -5.17 2.96 -0.32
N PRO A 61 -4.54 3.94 0.38
CA PRO A 61 -3.64 4.89 -0.27
C PRO A 61 -2.51 4.15 -1.01
N GLY A 62 -2.14 4.63 -2.19
CA GLY A 62 -1.11 4.00 -3.04
C GLY A 62 -1.63 3.04 -4.12
N ARG A 63 -2.94 2.76 -4.20
CA ARG A 63 -3.54 2.03 -5.35
C ARG A 63 -3.81 2.87 -6.59
N SER A 64 -4.02 4.18 -6.42
CA SER A 64 -4.26 5.11 -7.53
C SER A 64 -2.93 5.45 -8.21
N ARG A 65 -2.44 4.55 -9.05
CA ARG A 65 -1.29 4.82 -9.91
C ARG A 65 -1.66 4.62 -11.37
#